data_AF-A0A523GMV8-F1
#
_entry.id   AF-A0A523GMV8-F1
#
_cell.length_a   1.000
_cell.length_b   1.000
_cell.length_c   1.000
_cell.angle_alpha   90.00
_cell.angle_beta   90.00
_cell.angle_gamma   90.00
#
_symmetry.space_group_name_H-M   'P 1'
#
loop_
_entity.id
_entity.type
_entity.pdbx_description
1 polymer ?
#
loop_
_entity_poly.entity_id
_entity_poly.type
_entity_poly.pdbx_seq_one_letter_code
_entity_poly.pdbx_strand_id
1 'polypeptide(L)'
;MMKQVVMRLLREPLLQFFVVGGLFFLLFAVGDSSDNPSSNLISVTPERIDKLAAQFSAAWNRTPTEDELENIIDGYIREEVYYRDALALGLDQNDTVIRQRLRQKMEFLTDTGASLMEPTPDELQAYFTANENDYQRRPQLAIEQVFLGQVPSEQDTDRALALLRASPNMNVGDIGERSLLPAQLRLTRAEGINSVFGEGFFSQIADFPLDMWSGPVVSSYGRHLVRIMDSRSAVLPPLDEIREAVIRDWKAEKAIQLRELDFAARLEKYVVVRTRGDGE
;
A
#
# COMPACT_ATOMS: atom_id res chain seq x y z
N MET A 1 -38.23 -66.35 14.56
CA MET A 1 -37.48 -65.79 13.41
C MET A 1 -37.03 -64.34 13.65
N MET A 2 -37.89 -63.44 14.11
CA MET A 2 -37.57 -62.01 14.34
C MET A 2 -36.45 -61.73 15.37
N LYS A 3 -36.42 -62.47 16.49
CA LYS A 3 -35.38 -62.32 17.53
C LYS A 3 -33.95 -62.64 17.07
N GLN A 4 -33.79 -63.60 16.15
CA GLN A 4 -32.46 -64.00 15.66
C GLN A 4 -31.90 -63.00 14.64
N VAL A 5 -32.76 -62.33 13.87
CA VAL A 5 -32.34 -61.25 12.96
C VAL A 5 -31.90 -60.01 13.76
N VAL A 6 -32.61 -59.67 14.85
CA VAL A 6 -32.26 -58.56 15.73
C VAL A 6 -30.91 -58.79 16.44
N MET A 7 -30.66 -60.00 16.95
CA MET A 7 -29.36 -60.34 17.56
C MET A 7 -28.20 -60.39 16.56
N ARG A 8 -28.50 -60.66 15.28
CA ARG A 8 -27.49 -60.63 14.21
C ARG A 8 -27.13 -59.20 13.83
N LEU A 9 -28.11 -58.31 13.69
CA LEU A 9 -27.87 -56.87 13.46
C LEU A 9 -27.07 -56.22 14.59
N LEU A 10 -27.33 -56.57 15.85
CA LEU A 10 -26.61 -56.02 17.02
C LEU A 10 -25.12 -56.43 17.08
N ARG A 11 -24.72 -57.47 16.36
CA ARG A 11 -23.32 -57.93 16.25
C ARG A 11 -22.63 -57.45 14.98
N GLU A 12 -23.30 -56.69 14.11
CA GLU A 12 -22.66 -56.14 12.93
C GLU A 12 -21.79 -54.92 13.30
N PRO A 13 -20.49 -54.93 12.95
CA PRO A 13 -19.58 -53.83 13.27
C PRO A 13 -20.05 -52.48 12.73
N LEU A 14 -20.76 -52.51 11.59
CA LEU A 14 -21.31 -51.35 10.90
C LEU A 14 -22.43 -50.68 11.71
N LEU A 15 -23.33 -51.47 12.32
CA LEU A 15 -24.39 -50.93 13.17
C LEU A 15 -23.80 -50.29 14.43
N GLN A 16 -22.81 -50.94 15.04
CA GLN A 16 -22.11 -50.40 16.22
C GLN A 16 -21.39 -49.09 15.89
N PHE A 17 -20.73 -49.02 14.72
CA PHE A 17 -20.11 -47.79 14.23
C PHE A 17 -21.13 -46.66 14.05
N PHE A 18 -22.29 -46.93 13.44
CA PHE A 18 -23.36 -45.93 13.29
C PHE A 18 -23.96 -45.49 14.62
N VAL A 19 -24.14 -46.39 15.57
CA VAL A 19 -24.69 -46.05 16.89
C VAL A 19 -23.69 -45.23 17.70
N VAL A 20 -22.42 -45.65 17.75
CA VAL A 20 -21.36 -44.90 18.44
C VAL A 20 -21.13 -43.56 17.75
N GLY A 21 -21.05 -43.52 16.42
CA GLY A 21 -20.95 -42.30 15.64
C GLY A 21 -22.14 -41.37 15.84
N GLY A 22 -23.36 -41.91 15.90
CA GLY A 22 -24.58 -41.15 16.21
C GLY A 22 -24.60 -40.61 17.64
N LEU A 23 -24.07 -41.36 18.61
CA LEU A 23 -23.94 -40.92 20.00
C LEU A 23 -22.91 -39.79 20.13
N PHE A 24 -21.76 -39.92 19.46
CA PHE A 24 -20.76 -38.86 19.36
C PHE A 24 -21.31 -37.62 18.66
N PHE A 25 -22.06 -37.80 17.56
CA PHE A 25 -22.72 -36.71 16.85
C PHE A 25 -23.73 -35.98 17.74
N LEU A 26 -24.52 -36.69 18.53
CA LEU A 26 -25.46 -36.07 19.49
C LEU A 26 -24.73 -35.34 20.62
N LEU A 27 -23.64 -35.90 21.16
CA LEU A 27 -22.82 -35.24 22.17
C LEU A 27 -22.17 -33.96 21.65
N PHE A 28 -21.67 -33.98 20.41
CA PHE A 28 -21.08 -32.80 19.77
C PHE A 28 -22.13 -31.78 19.30
N ALA A 29 -23.28 -32.22 18.79
CA ALA A 29 -24.36 -31.33 18.36
C ALA A 29 -24.94 -30.50 19.53
N VAL A 30 -24.87 -31.01 20.75
CA VAL A 30 -25.29 -30.26 21.96
C VAL A 30 -24.18 -29.32 22.46
N GLY A 31 -22.91 -29.61 22.18
CA GLY A 31 -21.76 -28.78 22.58
C GLY A 31 -21.42 -27.64 21.61
N ASP A 32 -21.78 -27.76 20.33
CA ASP A 32 -21.38 -26.84 19.26
C ASP A 32 -22.47 -25.81 18.91
N SER A 33 -23.19 -25.33 19.93
CA SER A 33 -24.26 -24.31 19.76
C SER A 33 -23.75 -22.87 19.76
N SER A 34 -22.43 -22.66 19.74
CA SER A 34 -21.81 -21.34 19.92
C SER A 34 -22.04 -20.33 18.80
N ASP A 35 -22.49 -20.75 17.61
CA ASP A 35 -22.60 -19.87 16.44
C ASP A 35 -23.98 -19.88 15.77
N ASN A 36 -25.05 -20.15 16.53
CA ASN A 36 -26.41 -19.97 16.01
C ASN A 36 -26.95 -18.57 16.41
N PRO A 37 -27.01 -17.58 15.48
CA PRO A 37 -27.50 -16.23 15.77
C PRO A 37 -28.98 -16.18 16.15
N SER A 38 -29.67 -17.33 16.14
CA SER A 38 -31.08 -17.49 16.49
C SER A 38 -31.33 -17.90 17.95
N SER A 39 -30.29 -17.97 18.79
CA SER A 39 -30.48 -18.09 20.25
C SER A 39 -30.45 -16.72 20.93
N ASN A 40 -31.47 -16.40 21.72
CA ASN A 40 -31.53 -15.18 22.55
C ASN A 40 -30.53 -15.19 23.73
N LEU A 41 -29.59 -16.16 23.75
CA LEU A 41 -28.61 -16.34 24.81
C LEU A 41 -27.26 -15.77 24.35
N ILE A 42 -26.73 -14.80 25.10
CA ILE A 42 -25.35 -14.35 24.97
C ILE A 42 -24.55 -15.05 26.07
N SER A 43 -23.69 -16.00 25.69
CA SER A 43 -22.83 -16.71 26.63
C SER A 43 -21.43 -16.09 26.63
N VAL A 44 -21.00 -15.58 27.78
CA VAL A 44 -19.62 -15.12 28.01
C VAL A 44 -18.89 -16.23 28.76
N THR A 45 -18.21 -17.10 28.01
CA THR A 45 -17.50 -18.25 28.59
C THR A 45 -16.18 -17.82 29.25
N PRO A 46 -15.61 -18.63 30.16
CA PRO A 46 -14.29 -18.33 30.75
C PRO A 46 -13.20 -18.11 29.68
N GLU A 47 -13.20 -18.88 28.60
CA GLU A 47 -12.23 -18.74 27.51
C GLU A 47 -12.38 -17.39 26.78
N ARG A 48 -13.62 -16.87 26.68
CA ARG A 48 -13.88 -15.53 26.14
C ARG A 48 -13.30 -14.46 27.06
N ILE A 49 -13.50 -14.59 28.37
CA ILE A 49 -12.98 -13.66 29.38
C ILE A 49 -11.45 -13.64 29.33
N ASP A 50 -10.82 -14.82 29.27
CA ASP A 50 -9.36 -14.94 29.15
C ASP A 50 -8.83 -14.25 27.89
N LYS A 51 -9.53 -14.40 26.75
CA LYS A 51 -9.16 -13.72 25.50
C LYS A 51 -9.27 -12.21 25.61
N LEU A 52 -10.34 -11.70 26.23
CA LEU A 52 -10.55 -10.26 26.46
C LEU A 52 -9.44 -9.69 27.38
N ALA A 53 -9.11 -10.40 28.46
CA ALA A 53 -8.03 -10.03 29.35
C ALA A 53 -6.64 -10.06 28.67
N ALA A 54 -6.40 -11.04 27.80
CA ALA A 54 -5.18 -11.14 27.01
C ALA A 54 -5.03 -9.99 26.02
N GLN A 55 -6.12 -9.59 25.34
CA GLN A 55 -6.12 -8.44 24.43
C GLN A 55 -5.81 -7.13 25.17
N PHE A 56 -6.40 -6.92 26.34
CA PHE A 56 -6.07 -5.78 27.20
C PHE A 56 -4.59 -5.80 27.59
N SER A 57 -4.10 -6.96 28.03
CA SER A 57 -2.71 -7.11 28.46
C SER A 57 -1.71 -6.86 27.33
N ALA A 58 -2.03 -7.27 26.10
CA ALA A 58 -1.20 -6.99 24.93
C ALA A 58 -1.12 -5.49 24.60
N ALA A 59 -2.21 -4.73 24.83
CA ALA A 59 -2.25 -3.30 24.56
C ALA A 59 -1.62 -2.46 25.67
N TRP A 60 -1.79 -2.86 26.94
CA TRP A 60 -1.40 -2.06 28.12
C TRP A 60 -0.19 -2.62 28.89
N ASN A 61 0.33 -3.77 28.47
CA ASN A 61 1.47 -4.47 29.06
C ASN A 61 1.33 -4.75 30.57
N ARG A 62 0.09 -4.97 31.03
CA ARG A 62 -0.30 -5.36 32.40
C ARG A 62 -1.65 -6.07 32.40
N THR A 63 -1.96 -6.81 33.45
CA THR A 63 -3.30 -7.40 33.61
C THR A 63 -4.35 -6.33 33.94
N PRO A 64 -5.61 -6.51 33.50
CA PRO A 64 -6.71 -5.63 33.88
C PRO A 64 -7.02 -5.76 35.38
N THR A 65 -7.50 -4.69 36.00
CA THR A 65 -8.16 -4.78 37.30
C THR A 65 -9.53 -5.45 37.15
N GLU A 66 -10.15 -5.82 38.26
CA GLU A 66 -11.50 -6.42 38.25
C GLU A 66 -12.53 -5.49 37.60
N ASP A 67 -12.56 -4.21 37.99
CA ASP A 67 -13.44 -3.21 37.37
C ASP A 67 -13.15 -3.02 35.88
N GLU A 68 -11.88 -3.05 35.45
CA GLU A 68 -11.52 -2.94 34.03
C GLU A 68 -11.97 -4.16 33.25
N LEU A 69 -11.82 -5.36 33.82
CA LEU A 69 -12.25 -6.60 33.19
C LEU A 69 -13.77 -6.63 33.01
N GLU A 70 -14.53 -6.24 34.03
CA GLU A 70 -15.99 -6.12 33.95
C GLU A 70 -16.41 -5.12 32.86
N ASN A 71 -15.77 -3.95 32.79
CA ASN A 71 -16.07 -2.97 31.73
C ASN A 71 -15.79 -3.50 30.31
N ILE A 72 -14.75 -4.32 30.14
CA ILE A 72 -14.44 -4.96 28.84
C ILE A 72 -15.50 -6.02 28.50
N ILE A 73 -15.93 -6.81 29.49
CA ILE A 73 -16.99 -7.80 29.33
C ILE A 73 -18.32 -7.11 28.95
N ASP A 74 -18.70 -6.05 29.65
CA ASP A 74 -19.89 -5.24 29.34
C ASP A 74 -19.81 -4.65 27.93
N GLY A 75 -18.62 -4.18 27.53
CA GLY A 75 -18.35 -3.72 26.17
C GLY A 75 -18.61 -4.80 25.12
N TYR A 76 -18.10 -6.01 25.35
CA TYR A 76 -18.32 -7.16 24.48
C TYR A 76 -19.80 -7.55 24.39
N ILE A 77 -20.52 -7.58 25.52
CA ILE A 77 -21.96 -7.89 25.54
C ILE A 77 -22.72 -6.86 24.71
N ARG A 78 -22.42 -5.56 24.88
CA ARG A 78 -23.05 -4.49 24.11
C ARG A 78 -22.78 -4.64 22.62
N GLU A 79 -21.55 -4.95 22.22
CA GLU A 79 -21.20 -5.23 20.83
C GLU A 79 -22.04 -6.38 20.27
N GLU A 80 -22.14 -7.49 21.01
CA GLU A 80 -22.88 -8.68 20.58
C GLU A 80 -24.38 -8.41 20.40
N VAL A 81 -24.99 -7.65 21.32
CA VAL A 81 -26.40 -7.23 21.21
C VAL A 81 -26.62 -6.44 19.93
N TYR A 82 -25.85 -5.37 19.70
CA TYR A 82 -26.03 -4.54 18.52
C TYR A 82 -25.68 -5.26 17.21
N TYR A 83 -24.67 -6.14 17.22
CA TYR A 83 -24.30 -6.94 16.07
C TYR A 83 -25.42 -7.89 15.66
N ARG A 84 -25.98 -8.65 16.60
CA ARG A 84 -27.11 -9.57 16.33
C ARG A 84 -28.35 -8.82 15.86
N ASP A 85 -28.69 -7.71 16.50
CA ASP A 85 -29.84 -6.88 16.09
C ASP A 85 -29.64 -6.28 14.69
N ALA A 86 -28.43 -5.82 14.37
CA ALA A 86 -28.11 -5.30 13.04
C ALA A 86 -28.27 -6.37 11.94
N LEU A 87 -27.85 -7.61 12.20
CA LEU A 87 -28.07 -8.74 11.29
C LEU A 87 -29.55 -9.12 11.18
N ALA A 88 -30.29 -9.12 12.29
CA ALA A 88 -31.73 -9.40 12.29
C ALA A 88 -32.53 -8.36 11.48
N LEU A 89 -32.08 -7.10 11.51
CA LEU A 89 -32.61 -6.01 10.69
C LEU A 89 -32.09 -6.01 9.24
N GLY A 90 -31.13 -6.88 8.90
CA GLY A 90 -30.52 -6.97 7.57
C GLY A 90 -29.68 -5.75 7.20
N LEU A 91 -29.10 -5.05 8.17
CA LEU A 91 -28.29 -3.84 7.93
C LEU A 91 -26.98 -4.12 7.18
N ASP A 92 -26.54 -5.38 7.13
CA ASP A 92 -25.43 -5.87 6.32
C ASP A 92 -25.80 -6.05 4.84
N GLN A 93 -27.10 -6.15 4.54
CA GLN A 93 -27.60 -6.38 3.19
C GLN A 93 -27.63 -5.07 2.42
N ASN A 94 -27.11 -5.12 1.21
CA ASN A 94 -27.12 -4.00 0.29
C ASN A 94 -26.34 -2.73 0.67
N ASP A 95 -25.55 -2.81 1.72
CA ASP A 95 -24.63 -1.74 2.10
C ASP A 95 -23.27 -1.88 1.38
N THR A 96 -22.90 -0.86 0.61
CA THR A 96 -21.66 -0.83 -0.17
C THR A 96 -20.41 -0.83 0.72
N VAL A 97 -20.46 -0.15 1.88
CA VAL A 97 -19.32 -0.07 2.80
C VAL A 97 -19.06 -1.44 3.43
N ILE A 98 -20.11 -2.12 3.90
CA ILE A 98 -20.00 -3.47 4.48
C ILE A 98 -19.52 -4.46 3.42
N ARG A 99 -20.07 -4.42 2.20
CA ARG A 99 -19.60 -5.26 1.09
C ARG A 99 -18.14 -5.02 0.75
N GLN A 100 -17.70 -3.77 0.68
CA GLN A 100 -16.30 -3.44 0.43
C GLN A 100 -15.39 -3.93 1.57
N ARG A 101 -15.81 -3.79 2.83
CA ARG A 101 -15.06 -4.31 3.99
C ARG A 101 -14.92 -5.83 3.97
N LEU A 102 -15.98 -6.57 3.62
CA LEU A 102 -15.92 -8.02 3.48
C LEU A 102 -15.00 -8.44 2.32
N ARG A 103 -15.06 -7.74 1.18
CA ARG A 103 -14.12 -7.95 0.07
C ARG A 103 -12.67 -7.73 0.52
N GLN A 104 -12.40 -6.63 1.21
CA GLN A 104 -11.06 -6.34 1.77
C GLN A 104 -10.60 -7.42 2.75
N LYS A 105 -11.48 -7.93 3.63
CA LYS A 105 -11.15 -9.04 4.53
C LYS A 105 -10.81 -10.31 3.75
N MET A 106 -11.51 -10.59 2.65
CA MET A 106 -11.18 -11.73 1.78
C MET A 106 -9.83 -11.54 1.09
N GLU A 107 -9.55 -10.36 0.54
CA GLU A 107 -8.27 -10.02 -0.08
C GLU A 107 -7.10 -10.12 0.92
N PHE A 108 -7.30 -9.70 2.17
CA PHE A 108 -6.30 -9.78 3.23
C PHE A 108 -5.84 -11.22 3.54
N LEU A 109 -6.75 -12.20 3.45
CA LEU A 109 -6.39 -13.61 3.64
C LEU A 109 -5.38 -14.08 2.58
N THR A 110 -5.50 -13.56 1.35
CA THR A 110 -4.58 -13.84 0.24
C THR A 110 -3.27 -13.08 0.38
N ASP A 111 -3.33 -11.80 0.77
CA ASP A 111 -2.14 -10.96 0.99
C ASP A 111 -1.23 -11.51 2.10
N THR A 112 -1.83 -12.13 3.14
CA THR A 112 -1.08 -12.81 4.20
C THR A 112 -0.22 -13.93 3.63
N GLY A 113 -0.72 -14.67 2.63
CA GLY A 113 0.05 -15.69 1.92
C GLY A 113 1.27 -15.13 1.19
N ALA A 114 1.11 -14.00 0.48
CA ALA A 114 2.21 -13.34 -0.23
C ALA A 114 3.28 -12.78 0.71
N SER A 115 2.87 -12.20 1.85
CA SER A 115 3.82 -11.60 2.80
C SER A 115 4.80 -12.60 3.42
N LEU A 116 4.38 -13.87 3.54
CA LEU A 116 5.19 -14.98 4.03
C LEU A 116 6.12 -15.58 2.97
N MET A 117 5.94 -15.23 1.68
CA MET A 117 6.84 -15.69 0.63
C MET A 117 8.16 -14.94 0.70
N GLU A 118 9.25 -15.64 0.41
CA GLU A 118 10.58 -15.06 0.24
C GLU A 118 11.05 -15.31 -1.19
N PRO A 119 11.47 -14.27 -1.93
CA PRO A 119 11.99 -14.47 -3.27
C PRO A 119 13.32 -15.20 -3.22
N THR A 120 13.54 -16.10 -4.18
CA THR A 120 14.89 -16.62 -4.44
C THR A 120 15.81 -15.49 -4.94
N PRO A 121 17.14 -15.64 -4.81
CA PRO A 121 18.07 -14.63 -5.34
C PRO A 121 17.85 -14.32 -6.83
N ASP A 122 17.57 -15.33 -7.63
CA ASP A 122 17.34 -15.19 -9.07
C ASP A 122 16.03 -14.45 -9.37
N GLU A 123 14.95 -14.74 -8.62
CA GLU A 123 13.68 -14.02 -8.76
C GLU A 123 13.80 -12.55 -8.36
N LEU A 124 14.54 -12.26 -7.28
CA LEU A 124 14.75 -10.90 -6.82
C LEU A 124 15.60 -10.11 -7.82
N GLN A 125 16.65 -10.73 -8.38
CA GLN A 125 17.48 -10.12 -9.42
C GLN A 125 16.68 -9.87 -10.71
N ALA A 126 15.87 -10.84 -11.15
CA ALA A 126 15.02 -10.69 -12.33
C ALA A 126 14.00 -9.56 -12.14
N TYR A 127 13.38 -9.48 -10.97
CA TYR A 127 12.44 -8.41 -10.63
C TYR A 127 13.13 -7.04 -10.57
N PHE A 128 14.30 -6.95 -9.94
CA PHE A 128 15.08 -5.71 -9.91
C PHE A 128 15.44 -5.22 -11.32
N THR A 129 15.91 -6.13 -12.18
CA THR A 129 16.30 -5.83 -13.57
C THR A 129 15.09 -5.41 -14.43
N ALA A 130 13.93 -6.02 -14.19
CA ALA A 130 12.70 -5.65 -14.90
C ALA A 130 12.15 -4.27 -14.49
N ASN A 131 12.51 -3.77 -13.30
CA ASN A 131 11.96 -2.55 -12.70
C ASN A 131 13.05 -1.50 -12.37
N GLU A 132 14.20 -1.52 -13.08
CA GLU A 132 15.34 -0.65 -12.77
C GLU A 132 14.99 0.85 -12.74
N ASN A 133 14.07 1.28 -13.59
CA ASN A 133 13.63 2.67 -13.66
C ASN A 133 12.99 3.17 -12.35
N ASP A 134 12.34 2.28 -11.59
CA ASP A 134 11.70 2.62 -10.32
C ASP A 134 12.73 2.75 -9.18
N TYR A 135 13.87 2.08 -9.33
CA TYR A 135 14.96 2.06 -8.37
C TYR A 135 16.08 3.06 -8.65
N GLN A 136 16.08 3.66 -9.85
CA GLN A 136 17.10 4.63 -10.22
C GLN A 136 16.98 5.90 -9.38
N ARG A 137 18.09 6.30 -8.73
CA ARG A 137 18.18 7.63 -8.14
C ARG A 137 18.15 8.64 -9.27
N ARG A 138 17.10 9.47 -9.31
CA ARG A 138 16.94 10.51 -10.32
C ARG A 138 18.04 11.56 -10.21
N PRO A 139 18.50 12.13 -11.35
CA PRO A 139 19.55 13.13 -11.33
C PRO A 139 19.11 14.40 -10.61
N GLN A 140 20.05 15.10 -9.99
CA GLN A 140 19.83 16.35 -9.30
C GLN A 140 20.89 17.37 -9.70
N LEU A 141 20.47 18.63 -9.84
CA LEU A 141 21.37 19.75 -10.08
C LEU A 141 21.19 20.79 -8.98
N ALA A 142 22.29 21.36 -8.52
CA ALA A 142 22.29 22.64 -7.82
C ALA A 142 22.65 23.71 -8.85
N ILE A 143 21.83 24.75 -8.95
CA ILE A 143 21.97 25.76 -9.99
C ILE A 143 21.97 27.16 -9.40
N GLU A 144 22.70 28.05 -10.05
CA GLU A 144 22.57 29.48 -9.89
C GLU A 144 22.14 30.08 -11.24
N GLN A 145 21.27 31.09 -11.21
CA GLN A 145 20.72 31.69 -12.41
C GLN A 145 20.75 33.21 -12.38
N VAL A 146 20.84 33.78 -13.59
CA VAL A 146 20.63 35.20 -13.86
C VAL A 146 19.51 35.33 -14.89
N PHE A 147 18.43 35.99 -14.50
CA PHE A 147 17.32 36.30 -15.38
C PHE A 147 17.65 37.51 -16.24
N LEU A 148 17.51 37.38 -17.56
CA LEU A 148 17.83 38.44 -18.52
C LEU A 148 16.59 39.19 -19.04
N GLY A 149 15.41 38.88 -18.51
CA GLY A 149 14.14 39.40 -19.03
C GLY A 149 13.47 38.45 -20.03
N GLN A 150 12.29 38.86 -20.52
CA GLN A 150 11.50 38.05 -21.45
C GLN A 150 12.15 37.94 -22.83
N VAL A 151 12.71 39.04 -23.33
CA VAL A 151 13.29 39.16 -24.68
C VAL A 151 14.55 40.03 -24.61
N PRO A 152 15.66 39.54 -24.04
CA PRO A 152 16.93 40.26 -24.08
C PRO A 152 17.46 40.38 -25.50
N SER A 153 18.26 41.42 -25.76
CA SER A 153 19.06 41.48 -26.98
C SER A 153 20.18 40.44 -26.96
N GLU A 154 20.60 39.94 -28.14
CA GLU A 154 21.75 39.04 -28.23
C GLU A 154 23.02 39.70 -27.66
N GLN A 155 23.23 40.98 -27.96
CA GLN A 155 24.37 41.74 -27.47
C GLN A 155 24.40 41.83 -25.93
N ASP A 156 23.25 42.04 -25.28
CA ASP A 156 23.18 42.07 -23.82
C ASP A 156 23.40 40.70 -23.20
N THR A 157 22.87 39.65 -23.83
CA THR A 157 23.07 38.26 -23.41
C THR A 157 24.55 37.88 -23.44
N ASP A 158 25.23 38.17 -24.55
CA ASP A 158 26.65 37.86 -24.74
C ASP A 158 27.53 38.67 -23.77
N ARG A 159 27.21 39.95 -23.57
CA ARG A 159 27.91 40.81 -22.62
C ARG A 159 27.76 40.28 -21.19
N ALA A 160 26.54 39.91 -20.78
CA ALA A 160 26.28 39.36 -19.45
C ALA A 160 27.03 38.03 -19.25
N LEU A 161 27.01 37.14 -20.23
CA LEU A 161 27.72 35.85 -20.18
C LEU A 161 29.24 36.05 -20.10
N ALA A 162 29.80 36.96 -20.89
CA ALA A 162 31.22 37.27 -20.85
C ALA A 162 31.65 37.84 -19.49
N LEU A 163 30.85 38.74 -18.90
CA LEU A 163 31.09 39.29 -17.58
C LEU A 163 31.06 38.22 -16.49
N LEU A 164 30.04 37.35 -16.50
CA LEU A 164 29.88 36.24 -15.55
C LEU A 164 31.03 35.22 -15.63
N ARG A 165 31.53 34.95 -16.85
CA ARG A 165 32.69 34.07 -17.04
C ARG A 165 34.00 34.70 -16.58
N ALA A 166 34.16 36.01 -16.78
CA ALA A 166 35.34 36.74 -16.33
C ALA A 166 35.37 36.95 -14.81
N SER A 167 34.21 37.06 -14.17
CA SER A 167 34.07 37.28 -12.72
C SER A 167 33.03 36.33 -12.09
N PRO A 168 33.36 35.05 -11.90
CA PRO A 168 32.40 34.02 -11.46
C PRO A 168 31.80 34.21 -10.07
N ASN A 169 32.40 35.07 -9.24
CA ASN A 169 31.97 35.38 -7.87
C ASN A 169 31.22 36.72 -7.76
N MET A 170 30.90 37.35 -8.89
CA MET A 170 30.10 38.58 -8.90
C MET A 170 28.69 38.31 -8.40
N ASN A 171 28.08 39.29 -7.73
CA ASN A 171 26.69 39.16 -7.30
C ASN A 171 25.78 39.15 -8.52
N VAL A 172 25.07 38.03 -8.71
CA VAL A 172 24.13 37.81 -9.82
C VAL A 172 23.04 38.87 -9.94
N GLY A 173 22.64 39.48 -8.82
CA GLY A 173 21.63 40.53 -8.78
C GLY A 173 22.05 41.86 -9.42
N ASP A 174 23.36 42.06 -9.65
CA ASP A 174 23.89 43.28 -10.28
C ASP A 174 23.93 43.18 -11.82
N ILE A 175 23.69 41.99 -12.37
CA ILE A 175 23.77 41.71 -13.81
C ILE A 175 22.38 41.46 -14.40
N GLY A 176 21.54 40.69 -13.69
CA GLY A 176 20.22 40.31 -14.16
C GLY A 176 19.13 41.33 -13.91
N GLU A 177 18.00 41.15 -14.58
CA GLU A 177 16.76 41.86 -14.26
C GLU A 177 16.18 41.40 -12.92
N ARG A 178 15.51 42.31 -12.22
CA ARG A 178 14.82 41.98 -10.97
C ARG A 178 13.69 40.98 -11.24
N SER A 179 13.71 39.87 -10.51
CA SER A 179 12.71 38.81 -10.60
C SER A 179 12.39 38.25 -9.22
N LEU A 180 11.23 37.62 -9.09
CA LEU A 180 10.85 36.83 -7.91
C LEU A 180 11.39 35.39 -7.98
N LEU A 181 12.02 35.02 -9.09
CA LEU A 181 12.63 33.70 -9.24
C LEU A 181 13.82 33.55 -8.28
N PRO A 182 13.99 32.36 -7.68
CA PRO A 182 15.14 32.10 -6.83
C PRO A 182 16.43 32.21 -7.65
N ALA A 183 17.40 32.98 -7.15
CA ALA A 183 18.71 33.10 -7.77
C ALA A 183 19.48 31.78 -7.72
N GLN A 184 19.21 30.94 -6.71
CA GLN A 184 19.86 29.65 -6.51
C GLN A 184 18.86 28.57 -6.11
N LEU A 185 19.08 27.36 -6.62
CA LEU A 185 18.48 26.12 -6.12
C LEU A 185 19.60 25.19 -5.64
N ARG A 186 19.38 24.55 -4.50
CA ARG A 186 20.23 23.44 -4.04
C ARG A 186 20.01 22.21 -4.91
N LEU A 187 20.67 21.08 -4.62
CA LEU A 187 20.46 19.81 -5.32
C LEU A 187 18.96 19.46 -5.41
N THR A 188 18.40 19.69 -6.60
CA THR A 188 16.97 19.57 -6.88
C THR A 188 16.79 18.68 -8.10
N ARG A 189 15.76 17.83 -8.07
CA ARG A 189 15.42 16.93 -9.19
C ARG A 189 14.81 17.72 -10.36
N ALA A 190 14.74 17.09 -11.51
CA ALA A 190 14.17 17.66 -12.73
C ALA A 190 12.76 18.24 -12.51
N GLU A 191 11.88 17.54 -11.79
CA GLU A 191 10.50 17.97 -11.54
C GLU A 191 10.47 19.26 -10.71
N GLY A 192 11.35 19.37 -9.71
CA GLY A 192 11.46 20.57 -8.87
C GLY A 192 11.97 21.77 -9.67
N ILE A 193 13.01 21.58 -10.49
CA ILE A 193 13.55 22.65 -11.34
C ILE A 193 12.50 23.09 -12.38
N ASN A 194 11.84 22.15 -13.04
CA ASN A 194 10.79 22.44 -14.01
C ASN A 194 9.57 23.13 -13.37
N SER A 195 9.22 22.81 -12.13
CA SER A 195 8.13 23.50 -11.42
C SER A 195 8.41 24.99 -11.18
N VAL A 196 9.70 25.36 -11.05
CA VAL A 196 10.12 26.75 -10.81
C VAL A 196 10.30 27.52 -12.12
N PHE A 197 10.87 26.90 -13.15
CA PHE A 197 11.27 27.60 -14.39
C PHE A 197 10.42 27.27 -15.61
N GLY A 198 9.55 26.27 -15.54
CA GLY A 198 8.74 25.75 -16.63
C GLY A 198 9.22 24.38 -17.13
N GLU A 199 8.31 23.65 -17.77
CA GLU A 199 8.59 22.34 -18.36
C GLU A 199 9.73 22.41 -19.39
N GLY A 200 10.64 21.44 -19.35
CA GLY A 200 11.79 21.38 -20.27
C GLY A 200 12.97 22.29 -19.91
N PHE A 201 12.94 23.02 -18.79
CA PHE A 201 14.09 23.80 -18.35
C PHE A 201 15.27 22.91 -17.94
N PHE A 202 15.02 21.85 -17.16
CA PHE A 202 16.05 20.93 -16.69
C PHE A 202 16.82 20.27 -17.84
N SER A 203 16.12 19.82 -18.88
CA SER A 203 16.76 19.12 -20.01
C SER A 203 17.70 20.02 -20.81
N GLN A 204 17.45 21.33 -20.86
CA GLN A 204 18.35 22.28 -21.53
C GLN A 204 19.67 22.47 -20.77
N ILE A 205 19.67 22.27 -19.45
CA ILE A 205 20.84 22.53 -18.58
C ILE A 205 21.51 21.26 -18.07
N ALA A 206 20.94 20.08 -18.35
CA ALA A 206 21.39 18.81 -17.80
C ALA A 206 22.87 18.50 -18.11
N ASP A 207 23.31 18.90 -19.30
CA ASP A 207 24.67 18.66 -19.80
C ASP A 207 25.59 19.89 -19.66
N PHE A 208 25.18 20.92 -18.92
CA PHE A 208 26.01 22.10 -18.73
C PHE A 208 27.25 21.78 -17.90
N PRO A 209 28.41 22.38 -18.22
CA PRO A 209 29.64 22.20 -17.46
C PRO A 209 29.50 22.72 -16.03
N LEU A 210 30.07 21.97 -15.09
CA LEU A 210 30.12 22.34 -13.68
C LEU A 210 30.94 23.64 -13.48
N ASP A 211 30.48 24.48 -12.58
CA ASP A 211 31.07 25.78 -12.19
C ASP A 211 31.28 26.78 -13.34
N MET A 212 30.60 26.59 -14.47
CA MET A 212 30.69 27.46 -15.64
C MET A 212 29.32 28.03 -16.03
N TRP A 213 29.26 29.35 -16.15
CA TRP A 213 28.10 30.06 -16.69
C TRP A 213 27.86 29.70 -18.17
N SER A 214 26.63 29.30 -18.46
CA SER A 214 26.17 28.79 -19.75
C SER A 214 24.75 29.28 -20.06
N GLY A 215 24.34 29.22 -21.33
CA GLY A 215 23.06 29.73 -21.81
C GLY A 215 23.20 30.50 -23.13
N PRO A 216 22.16 31.23 -23.57
CA PRO A 216 20.90 31.45 -22.86
C PRO A 216 19.98 30.21 -22.85
N VAL A 217 19.23 30.04 -21.77
CA VAL A 217 18.25 28.97 -21.56
C VAL A 217 16.85 29.56 -21.53
N VAL A 218 15.87 28.86 -22.12
CA VAL A 218 14.49 29.32 -22.18
C VAL A 218 13.68 28.75 -21.02
N SER A 219 12.95 29.63 -20.34
CA SER A 219 11.97 29.29 -19.31
C SER A 219 10.62 29.92 -19.65
N SER A 220 9.56 29.56 -18.91
CA SER A 220 8.24 30.18 -19.04
C SER A 220 8.22 31.69 -18.77
N TYR A 221 9.28 32.24 -18.15
CA TYR A 221 9.40 33.65 -17.79
C TYR A 221 10.30 34.45 -18.72
N GLY A 222 11.09 33.80 -19.58
CA GLY A 222 12.07 34.48 -20.45
C GLY A 222 13.37 33.73 -20.63
N ARG A 223 14.48 34.48 -20.70
CA ARG A 223 15.83 33.96 -20.93
C ARG A 223 16.68 34.04 -19.67
N HIS A 224 17.52 33.02 -19.48
CA HIS A 224 18.38 32.89 -18.31
C HIS A 224 19.80 32.50 -18.70
N LEU A 225 20.77 32.94 -17.91
CA LEU A 225 22.08 32.32 -17.85
C LEU A 225 22.12 31.45 -16.59
N VAL A 226 22.72 30.27 -16.69
CA VAL A 226 22.71 29.27 -15.62
C VAL A 226 24.12 28.78 -15.38
N ARG A 227 24.50 28.62 -14.12
CA ARG A 227 25.71 27.93 -13.67
C ARG A 227 25.29 26.72 -12.85
N ILE A 228 25.84 25.55 -13.19
CA ILE A 228 25.68 24.33 -12.38
C ILE A 228 26.72 24.38 -11.26
N MET A 229 26.28 24.39 -10.01
CA MET A 229 27.16 24.43 -8.82
C MET A 229 27.47 23.05 -8.27
N ASP A 230 26.54 22.09 -8.41
CA ASP A 230 26.71 20.69 -8.01
C ASP A 230 25.82 19.82 -8.91
N SER A 231 26.25 18.60 -9.18
CA SER A 231 25.50 17.63 -9.99
C SER A 231 25.58 16.24 -9.37
N ARG A 232 24.42 15.59 -9.28
CA ARG A 232 24.27 14.17 -8.96
C ARG A 232 23.71 13.48 -10.18
N SER A 233 24.51 12.64 -10.82
CA SER A 233 24.07 11.82 -11.95
C SER A 233 23.02 10.81 -11.52
N ALA A 234 22.24 10.36 -12.50
CA ALA A 234 21.36 9.22 -12.29
C ALA A 234 22.20 7.99 -11.94
N VAL A 235 21.86 7.29 -10.85
CA VAL A 235 22.57 6.09 -10.43
C VAL A 235 21.55 5.03 -10.06
N LEU A 236 21.66 3.86 -10.68
CA LEU A 236 20.96 2.66 -10.23
C LEU A 236 21.77 2.09 -9.05
N PRO A 237 21.25 2.10 -7.81
CA PRO A 237 21.93 1.50 -6.68
C PRO A 237 22.08 -0.01 -6.90
N PRO A 238 23.18 -0.64 -6.43
CA PRO A 238 23.28 -2.09 -6.46
C PRO A 238 22.16 -2.72 -5.63
N LEU A 239 21.68 -3.88 -6.06
CA LEU A 239 20.58 -4.59 -5.40
C LEU A 239 20.82 -4.76 -3.90
N ASP A 240 22.05 -5.07 -3.48
CA ASP A 240 22.40 -5.24 -2.06
C ASP A 240 22.12 -4.00 -1.20
N GLU A 241 22.23 -2.80 -1.75
CA GLU A 241 21.98 -1.55 -1.00
C GLU A 241 20.47 -1.30 -0.78
N ILE A 242 19.63 -1.78 -1.71
CA ILE A 242 18.17 -1.54 -1.70
C ILE A 242 17.35 -2.82 -1.56
N ARG A 243 17.99 -3.93 -1.20
CA ARG A 243 17.42 -5.29 -1.19
C ARG A 243 16.07 -5.37 -0.48
N GLU A 244 15.98 -4.80 0.71
CA GLU A 244 14.75 -4.83 1.52
C GLU A 244 13.61 -4.03 0.90
N ALA A 245 13.91 -2.96 0.15
CA ALA A 245 12.89 -2.24 -0.60
C ALA A 245 12.38 -3.09 -1.78
N VAL A 246 13.29 -3.66 -2.56
CA VAL A 246 12.94 -4.52 -3.70
C VAL A 246 12.14 -5.75 -3.26
N ILE A 247 12.49 -6.36 -2.11
CA ILE A 247 11.71 -7.49 -1.56
C ILE A 247 10.28 -7.06 -1.22
N ARG A 248 10.09 -5.91 -0.57
CA ARG A 248 8.74 -5.43 -0.25
C ARG A 248 7.90 -5.18 -1.50
N ASP A 249 8.49 -4.56 -2.52
CA ASP A 249 7.80 -4.28 -3.77
C ASP A 249 7.47 -5.58 -4.52
N TRP A 250 8.41 -6.53 -4.55
CA TRP A 250 8.17 -7.87 -5.10
C TRP A 250 7.03 -8.59 -4.37
N LYS A 251 6.99 -8.53 -3.03
CA LYS A 251 5.89 -9.13 -2.24
C LYS A 251 4.56 -8.45 -2.52
N ALA A 252 4.54 -7.12 -2.68
CA ALA A 252 3.34 -6.38 -3.02
C ALA A 252 2.81 -6.77 -4.41
N GLU A 253 3.70 -6.90 -5.39
CA GLU A 253 3.35 -7.36 -6.74
C GLU A 253 2.85 -8.82 -6.72
N LYS A 254 3.49 -9.69 -5.94
CA LYS A 254 3.02 -11.07 -5.74
C LYS A 254 1.65 -11.14 -5.08
N ALA A 255 1.36 -10.26 -4.13
CA ALA A 255 0.04 -10.17 -3.51
C ALA A 255 -1.05 -9.83 -4.53
N ILE A 256 -0.79 -8.88 -5.45
CA ILE A 256 -1.70 -8.57 -6.57
C ILE A 256 -1.92 -9.81 -7.45
N GLN A 257 -0.85 -10.49 -7.85
CA GLN A 257 -0.94 -11.70 -8.69
C GLN A 257 -1.76 -12.82 -8.02
N LEU A 258 -1.53 -13.08 -6.73
CA LEU A 258 -2.28 -14.08 -5.98
C LEU A 258 -3.75 -13.71 -5.83
N ARG A 259 -4.08 -12.43 -5.64
CA ARG A 259 -5.47 -11.97 -5.56
C ARG A 259 -6.23 -12.21 -6.85
N GLU A 260 -5.61 -11.96 -8.01
CA GLU A 260 -6.23 -12.25 -9.30
C GLU A 260 -6.44 -13.76 -9.52
N LEU A 261 -5.48 -14.60 -9.11
CA LEU A 261 -5.62 -16.06 -9.18
C LEU A 261 -6.72 -16.58 -8.24
N ASP A 262 -6.78 -16.12 -6.99
CA ASP A 262 -7.83 -16.47 -6.03
C ASP A 262 -9.20 -16.00 -6.52
N PHE A 263 -9.29 -14.79 -7.08
CA PHE A 263 -10.51 -14.28 -7.70
C PHE A 263 -10.97 -15.18 -8.85
N ALA A 264 -10.08 -15.52 -9.79
CA ALA A 264 -10.41 -16.39 -10.91
C ALA A 264 -10.92 -17.76 -10.45
N ALA A 265 -10.23 -18.41 -9.49
CA ALA A 265 -10.64 -19.69 -8.95
C ALA A 265 -12.00 -19.63 -8.20
N ARG A 266 -12.30 -18.50 -7.55
CA ARG A 266 -13.60 -18.29 -6.90
C ARG A 266 -14.70 -18.05 -7.92
N LEU A 267 -14.41 -17.30 -8.99
CA LEU A 267 -15.36 -16.94 -10.03
C LEU A 267 -15.96 -18.18 -10.71
N GLU A 268 -15.19 -19.26 -10.84
CA GLU A 268 -15.66 -20.55 -11.38
C GLU A 268 -16.88 -21.14 -10.64
N LYS A 269 -17.11 -20.73 -9.38
CA LYS A 269 -18.26 -21.16 -8.57
C LYS A 269 -19.55 -20.40 -8.87
N TYR A 270 -19.48 -19.36 -9.71
CA TYR A 270 -20.58 -18.44 -9.95
C TYR A 270 -20.95 -18.41 -11.43
N VAL A 271 -22.26 -18.38 -11.71
CA VAL A 271 -22.79 -18.05 -13.03
C VAL A 271 -22.98 -16.54 -13.09
N VAL A 272 -22.19 -15.86 -13.92
CA VAL A 272 -22.28 -14.40 -14.09
C VAL A 272 -23.14 -14.06 -15.30
N VAL A 273 -24.32 -13.50 -15.05
CA VAL A 273 -25.18 -12.91 -16.09
C VAL A 273 -25.02 -11.40 -16.07
N ARG A 274 -24.66 -10.81 -17.21
CA ARG A 274 -24.53 -9.35 -17.37
C ARG A 274 -25.68 -8.86 -18.23
N THR A 275 -26.70 -8.30 -17.59
CA THR A 275 -27.81 -7.65 -18.30
C THR A 275 -27.48 -6.17 -18.44
N ARG A 276 -27.22 -5.71 -19.67
CA ARG A 276 -27.15 -4.28 -19.96
C ARG A 276 -28.60 -3.82 -20.12
N GLY A 277 -29.03 -2.83 -19.34
CA GLY A 277 -30.34 -2.24 -19.55
C GLY A 277 -30.38 -1.60 -20.94
N ASP A 278 -31.31 -2.05 -21.79
CA ASP A 278 -31.68 -1.32 -22.98
C ASP A 278 -32.29 0.00 -22.50
N GLY A 279 -31.61 1.12 -22.76
CA GLY A 279 -32.11 2.43 -22.40
C GLY A 279 -33.34 2.77 -23.22
N GLU A 280 -34.49 2.87 -22.56
CA GLU A 280 -35.60 3.73 -22.99
C GLU A 280 -35.45 5.13 -22.38
#